data_AF-A0A9D8XIR5-F1
#
_entry.id   AF-A0A9D8XIR5-F1
#
_cell.length_a   1.000
_cell.length_b   1.000
_cell.length_c   1.000
_cell.angle_alpha   90.00
_cell.angle_beta   90.00
_cell.angle_gamma   90.00
#
_symmetry.space_group_name_H-M   'P 1'
#
loop_
_entity.id
_entity.type
_entity.pdbx_description
1 polymer ?
#
loop_
_entity_poly.entity_id
_entity_poly.type
_entity_poly.pdbx_seq_one_letter_code
_entity_poly.pdbx_strand_id
1 'polypeptide(L)'
;YLGMDSYDNEFDYTHIRGAYYGIISDSSSLEKQKLKLNNSQIFNMVYTNLYALSTKMEVANTVLANSGSYTVALIGGDAVFTHCTIANYQVLVNREEDTPSLVVVNFTQDDRKKYQPYPLQQASFRNCIVYGSRENELGFGLLEDYAHQFDFQSCLLRNVEPLSEDVATKVLYNEDPHFKAINRNYHYDFHLDSVSPAVNAGDSLFSLPYPLDADANDRLKDDAPDLGAYEFF
;
A
#
# COMPACT_ATOMS: atom_id res chain seq x y z
N TYR A 1 -14.56 4.71 -9.46
CA TYR A 1 -15.17 3.38 -9.31
C TYR A 1 -14.94 2.61 -10.60
N LEU A 2 -14.32 1.43 -10.52
CA LEU A 2 -14.04 0.54 -11.64
C LEU A 2 -14.97 -0.67 -11.50
N GLY A 3 -16.03 -0.71 -12.31
CA GLY A 3 -17.05 -1.77 -12.24
C GLY A 3 -16.53 -3.14 -12.67
N MET A 4 -17.36 -4.18 -12.49
CA MET A 4 -16.95 -5.59 -12.66
C MET A 4 -16.35 -5.90 -14.03
N ASP A 5 -16.89 -5.31 -15.10
CA ASP A 5 -16.46 -5.53 -16.48
C ASP A 5 -15.38 -4.53 -16.97
N SER A 6 -14.89 -3.64 -16.10
CA SER A 6 -13.82 -2.71 -16.44
C SER A 6 -12.45 -3.36 -16.24
N TYR A 7 -11.62 -3.29 -17.27
CA TYR A 7 -10.27 -3.85 -17.35
C TYR A 7 -9.30 -2.84 -17.97
N ASP A 8 -8.00 -3.12 -17.84
CA ASP A 8 -6.92 -2.33 -18.46
C ASP A 8 -7.01 -0.83 -18.10
N ASN A 9 -7.50 -0.53 -16.89
CA ASN A 9 -7.55 0.84 -16.38
C ASN A 9 -6.14 1.24 -15.96
N GLU A 10 -5.68 2.40 -16.43
CA GLU A 10 -4.35 2.91 -16.14
C GLU A 10 -4.45 4.33 -15.59
N PHE A 11 -3.79 4.53 -14.46
CA PHE A 11 -3.57 5.84 -13.85
C PHE A 11 -2.07 6.02 -13.72
N ASP A 12 -1.54 7.04 -14.38
CA ASP A 12 -0.14 7.42 -14.32
C ASP A 12 -0.05 8.93 -14.03
N TYR A 13 0.89 9.35 -13.19
CA TYR A 13 1.05 10.75 -12.75
C TYR A 13 -0.27 11.41 -12.28
N THR A 14 -1.10 10.65 -11.56
CA THR A 14 -2.45 11.09 -11.19
C THR A 14 -2.52 11.44 -9.71
N HIS A 15 -3.10 12.60 -9.39
CA HIS A 15 -3.36 13.04 -8.02
C HIS A 15 -4.86 13.04 -7.70
N ILE A 16 -5.30 12.21 -6.76
CA ILE A 16 -6.70 12.10 -6.30
C ILE A 16 -6.77 12.47 -4.83
N ARG A 17 -7.59 13.47 -4.46
CA ARG A 17 -7.70 13.93 -3.06
C ARG A 17 -9.06 14.48 -2.68
N GLY A 18 -9.39 14.39 -1.38
CA GLY A 18 -10.56 15.07 -0.80
C GLY A 18 -11.91 14.46 -1.20
N ALA A 19 -11.95 13.14 -1.42
CA ALA A 19 -13.16 12.41 -1.77
C ALA A 19 -13.59 11.46 -0.64
N TYR A 20 -14.74 10.82 -0.80
CA TYR A 20 -15.17 9.77 0.13
C TYR A 20 -14.30 8.51 0.00
N TYR A 21 -14.05 8.08 -1.23
CA TYR A 21 -13.15 6.99 -1.58
C TYR A 21 -12.23 7.47 -2.71
N GLY A 22 -11.00 6.97 -2.75
CA GLY A 22 -10.08 7.23 -3.87
C GLY A 22 -10.44 6.38 -5.08
N ILE A 23 -9.98 5.13 -5.09
CA ILE A 23 -10.31 4.13 -6.11
C ILE A 23 -11.04 2.96 -5.44
N ILE A 24 -12.20 2.63 -5.99
CA ILE A 24 -12.92 1.38 -5.70
C ILE A 24 -12.77 0.51 -6.95
N SER A 25 -12.12 -0.62 -6.78
CA SER A 25 -11.86 -1.65 -7.78
C SER A 25 -12.75 -2.85 -7.46
N ASP A 26 -13.89 -2.94 -8.15
CA ASP A 26 -14.87 -4.01 -7.94
C ASP A 26 -14.40 -5.34 -8.55
N SER A 27 -14.91 -6.43 -8.01
CA SER A 27 -14.64 -7.81 -8.38
C SER A 27 -14.64 -8.06 -9.88
N SER A 28 -13.62 -8.78 -10.34
CA SER A 28 -13.46 -9.15 -11.74
C SER A 28 -12.70 -10.46 -11.87
N SER A 29 -12.73 -11.06 -13.07
CA SER A 29 -11.76 -12.11 -13.41
C SER A 29 -10.32 -11.65 -13.13
N LEU A 30 -9.48 -12.57 -12.62
CA LEU A 30 -8.04 -12.36 -12.39
C LEU A 30 -7.19 -12.74 -13.62
N GLU A 31 -7.80 -13.21 -14.71
CA GLU A 31 -7.08 -13.54 -15.95
C GLU A 31 -6.59 -12.29 -16.71
N LYS A 32 -7.12 -11.12 -16.38
CA LYS A 32 -6.79 -9.84 -17.01
C LYS A 32 -6.43 -8.81 -15.97
N GLN A 33 -5.49 -7.94 -16.32
CA GLN A 33 -5.17 -6.78 -15.51
C GLN A 33 -6.39 -5.88 -15.37
N LYS A 34 -6.77 -5.54 -14.14
CA LYS A 34 -7.88 -4.62 -13.90
C LYS A 34 -7.42 -3.17 -13.75
N LEU A 35 -6.34 -2.99 -12.97
CA LEU A 35 -5.83 -1.68 -12.59
C LEU A 35 -4.30 -1.66 -12.63
N LYS A 36 -3.73 -0.67 -13.32
CA LYS A 36 -2.35 -0.22 -13.15
C LYS A 36 -2.36 1.19 -12.58
N LEU A 37 -1.64 1.40 -11.47
CA LEU A 37 -1.54 2.68 -10.79
C LEU A 37 -0.07 3.02 -10.55
N ASN A 38 0.45 3.97 -11.33
CA ASN A 38 1.87 4.32 -11.34
C ASN A 38 2.07 5.81 -11.03
N ASN A 39 3.20 6.14 -10.40
CA ASN A 39 3.68 7.52 -10.20
C ASN A 39 2.60 8.46 -9.65
N SER A 40 1.73 7.97 -8.77
CA SER A 40 0.48 8.64 -8.43
C SER A 40 0.39 8.95 -6.93
N GLN A 41 -0.54 9.85 -6.59
CA GLN A 41 -0.82 10.19 -5.21
C GLN A 41 -2.32 10.13 -4.96
N ILE A 42 -2.75 9.28 -4.04
CA ILE A 42 -4.13 9.20 -3.59
C ILE A 42 -4.12 9.50 -2.11
N PHE A 43 -4.72 10.63 -1.70
CA PHE A 43 -4.62 11.08 -0.32
C PHE A 43 -5.84 11.81 0.24
N ASN A 44 -5.96 11.82 1.56
CA ASN A 44 -7.00 12.54 2.30
C ASN A 44 -8.42 12.11 1.88
N MET A 45 -8.73 10.82 2.07
CA MET A 45 -10.07 10.29 1.84
C MET A 45 -10.87 10.20 3.15
N VAL A 46 -12.19 10.34 3.06
CA VAL A 46 -13.07 10.11 4.22
C VAL A 46 -13.00 8.64 4.66
N TYR A 47 -13.01 7.70 3.72
CA TYR A 47 -12.98 6.26 4.00
C TYR A 47 -11.66 5.63 3.58
N THR A 48 -11.52 5.20 2.33
CA THR A 48 -10.38 4.39 1.85
C THR A 48 -9.78 4.96 0.57
N ASN A 49 -8.45 4.91 0.45
CA ASN A 49 -7.75 5.43 -0.72
C ASN A 49 -7.82 4.42 -1.87
N LEU A 50 -7.59 3.15 -1.56
CA LEU A 50 -7.71 2.06 -2.53
C LEU A 50 -8.44 0.87 -1.90
N TYR A 51 -9.65 0.62 -2.39
CA TYR A 51 -10.44 -0.55 -2.05
C TYR A 51 -10.44 -1.50 -3.25
N ALA A 52 -9.93 -2.72 -3.07
CA ALA A 52 -9.88 -3.73 -4.10
C ALA A 52 -10.53 -5.02 -3.61
N LEU A 53 -11.58 -5.45 -4.31
CA LEU A 53 -12.29 -6.68 -4.02
C LEU A 53 -12.04 -7.67 -5.15
N SER A 54 -11.20 -8.67 -4.93
CA SER A 54 -10.93 -9.77 -5.88
C SER A 54 -10.62 -9.28 -7.29
N THR A 55 -9.54 -8.49 -7.39
CA THR A 55 -9.08 -7.91 -8.66
C THR A 55 -7.61 -8.18 -8.89
N LYS A 56 -7.19 -8.18 -10.16
CA LYS A 56 -5.79 -8.21 -10.53
C LYS A 56 -5.23 -6.81 -10.72
N MET A 57 -4.19 -6.45 -9.97
CA MET A 57 -3.67 -5.08 -9.92
C MET A 57 -2.16 -4.98 -9.72
N GLU A 58 -1.60 -3.90 -10.27
CA GLU A 58 -0.19 -3.53 -10.16
C GLU A 58 -0.13 -2.06 -9.75
N VAL A 59 0.57 -1.78 -8.67
CA VAL A 59 0.70 -0.43 -8.12
C VAL A 59 2.19 -0.15 -7.92
N ALA A 60 2.69 0.93 -8.52
CA ALA A 60 4.10 1.28 -8.41
C ALA A 60 4.31 2.78 -8.16
N ASN A 61 5.41 3.14 -7.49
CA ASN A 61 5.82 4.54 -7.27
C ASN A 61 4.66 5.42 -6.77
N THR A 62 3.84 4.91 -5.86
CA THR A 62 2.57 5.54 -5.51
C THR A 62 2.49 5.80 -4.02
N VAL A 63 2.05 7.01 -3.68
CA VAL A 63 1.69 7.37 -2.31
C VAL A 63 0.19 7.18 -2.11
N LEU A 64 -0.16 6.31 -1.17
CA LEU A 64 -1.51 6.10 -0.69
C LEU A 64 -1.53 6.56 0.77
N ALA A 65 -2.10 7.73 1.05
CA ALA A 65 -1.99 8.31 2.37
C ALA A 65 -3.24 8.93 2.99
N ASN A 66 -3.38 8.81 4.31
CA ASN A 66 -4.38 9.49 5.14
C ASN A 66 -5.83 9.20 4.75
N SER A 67 -6.46 8.32 5.51
CA SER A 67 -7.82 7.84 5.31
C SER A 67 -8.54 7.70 6.65
N GLY A 68 -9.87 7.85 6.69
CA GLY A 68 -10.64 7.69 7.94
C GLY A 68 -10.92 6.22 8.31
N SER A 69 -10.79 5.30 7.37
CA SER A 69 -10.80 3.85 7.62
C SER A 69 -9.47 3.26 7.10
N TYR A 70 -9.44 2.08 6.50
CA TYR A 70 -8.22 1.53 5.88
C TYR A 70 -7.70 2.43 4.75
N THR A 71 -6.39 2.65 4.66
CA THR A 71 -5.78 3.37 3.53
C THR A 71 -5.85 2.52 2.27
N VAL A 72 -5.46 1.24 2.41
CA VAL A 72 -5.57 0.22 1.38
C VAL A 72 -6.30 -0.99 1.96
N ALA A 73 -7.35 -1.42 1.28
CA ALA A 73 -8.07 -2.65 1.58
C ALA A 73 -7.98 -3.61 0.40
N LEU A 74 -7.29 -4.73 0.60
CA LEU A 74 -7.20 -5.82 -0.37
C LEU A 74 -8.03 -7.00 0.14
N ILE A 75 -9.05 -7.38 -0.62
CA ILE A 75 -9.97 -8.46 -0.27
C ILE A 75 -9.93 -9.50 -1.38
N GLY A 76 -9.09 -10.52 -1.21
CA GLY A 76 -8.79 -11.51 -2.24
C GLY A 76 -8.07 -10.92 -3.46
N GLY A 77 -7.94 -11.71 -4.51
CA GLY A 77 -7.37 -11.25 -5.78
C GLY A 77 -5.86 -11.49 -5.93
N ASP A 78 -5.25 -10.68 -6.78
CA ASP A 78 -3.85 -10.76 -7.19
C ASP A 78 -3.30 -9.33 -7.27
N ALA A 79 -2.48 -8.94 -6.30
CA ALA A 79 -2.00 -7.57 -6.18
C ALA A 79 -0.49 -7.52 -5.95
N VAL A 80 0.19 -6.66 -6.70
CA VAL A 80 1.62 -6.37 -6.52
C VAL A 80 1.80 -4.87 -6.29
N PHE A 81 2.49 -4.53 -5.20
CA PHE A 81 2.88 -3.16 -4.85
C PHE A 81 4.41 -3.07 -4.87
N THR A 82 4.95 -2.13 -5.65
CA THR A 82 6.40 -1.90 -5.74
C THR A 82 6.70 -0.43 -5.48
N HIS A 83 7.66 -0.11 -4.61
CA HIS A 83 7.99 1.30 -4.31
C HIS A 83 6.76 2.14 -3.94
N CYS A 84 5.92 1.61 -3.05
CA CYS A 84 4.73 2.31 -2.59
C CYS A 84 4.89 2.79 -1.15
N THR A 85 4.37 3.98 -0.86
CA THR A 85 4.24 4.50 0.51
C THR A 85 2.78 4.45 0.89
N ILE A 86 2.41 3.51 1.76
CA ILE A 86 1.08 3.35 2.35
C ILE A 86 1.15 3.90 3.78
N ALA A 87 0.66 5.12 3.98
CA ALA A 87 0.86 5.83 5.25
C ALA A 87 -0.42 6.42 5.82
N ASN A 88 -0.65 6.37 7.14
CA ASN A 88 -1.80 7.05 7.73
C ASN A 88 -1.45 7.86 8.98
N TYR A 89 -1.37 9.18 8.78
CA TYR A 89 -1.21 10.20 9.81
C TYR A 89 -2.40 11.17 9.80
N GLN A 90 -3.58 10.65 9.43
CA GLN A 90 -4.80 11.45 9.35
C GLN A 90 -5.16 12.02 10.73
N VAL A 91 -5.48 13.33 10.74
CA VAL A 91 -6.01 14.04 11.92
C VAL A 91 -7.29 14.82 11.65
N LEU A 92 -7.70 14.97 10.38
CA LEU A 92 -8.91 15.70 9.98
C LEU A 92 -10.18 14.87 10.18
N VAL A 93 -10.07 13.56 10.04
CA VAL A 93 -11.14 12.59 10.27
C VAL A 93 -10.63 11.56 11.26
N ASN A 94 -11.45 11.21 12.24
CA ASN A 94 -11.09 10.17 13.20
C ASN A 94 -10.94 8.85 12.46
N ARG A 95 -9.78 8.20 12.65
CA ARG A 95 -9.59 6.82 12.23
C ARG A 95 -10.48 5.92 13.10
N GLU A 96 -11.32 5.09 12.49
CA GLU A 96 -12.08 4.05 13.19
C GLU A 96 -11.14 3.22 14.08
N GLU A 97 -11.56 2.86 15.30
CA GLU A 97 -10.70 2.11 16.24
C GLU A 97 -10.14 0.83 15.59
N ASP A 98 -8.88 0.51 15.84
CA ASP A 98 -8.19 -0.67 15.31
C ASP A 98 -8.13 -0.86 13.78
N THR A 99 -8.53 0.10 12.94
CA THR A 99 -8.22 0.14 11.50
C THR A 99 -6.73 0.44 11.17
N PRO A 100 -5.93 -0.53 10.72
CA PRO A 100 -4.59 -0.31 10.18
C PRO A 100 -4.61 0.47 8.86
N SER A 101 -3.44 0.94 8.41
CA SER A 101 -3.26 1.52 7.08
C SER A 101 -3.51 0.51 5.96
N LEU A 102 -2.96 -0.70 6.10
CA LEU A 102 -3.14 -1.78 5.13
C LEU A 102 -3.93 -2.92 5.77
N VAL A 103 -4.98 -3.36 5.09
CA VAL A 103 -5.67 -4.61 5.44
C VAL A 103 -5.63 -5.58 4.26
N VAL A 104 -5.28 -6.84 4.55
CA VAL A 104 -5.24 -7.96 3.59
C VAL A 104 -6.19 -9.05 4.10
N VAL A 105 -7.22 -9.34 3.33
CA VAL A 105 -8.31 -10.24 3.73
C VAL A 105 -8.61 -11.22 2.61
N ASN A 106 -9.02 -12.45 2.93
CA ASN A 106 -9.47 -13.43 1.92
C ASN A 106 -10.96 -13.80 2.05
N PHE A 107 -11.75 -12.91 2.65
CA PHE A 107 -13.19 -13.08 2.85
C PHE A 107 -13.92 -11.75 3.04
N THR A 108 -15.23 -11.76 2.92
CA THR A 108 -16.13 -10.73 3.49
C THR A 108 -17.16 -11.40 4.40
N GLN A 109 -17.92 -10.59 5.13
CA GLN A 109 -19.08 -11.04 5.90
C GLN A 109 -20.35 -10.43 5.32
N ASP A 110 -21.41 -11.24 5.20
CA ASP A 110 -22.74 -10.73 4.90
C ASP A 110 -23.42 -10.12 6.15
N ASP A 111 -24.62 -9.54 5.99
CA ASP A 111 -25.40 -8.95 7.08
C ASP A 111 -25.73 -9.92 8.21
N ARG A 112 -25.60 -11.23 7.97
CA ARG A 112 -25.83 -12.30 8.95
C ARG A 112 -24.52 -12.81 9.56
N LYS A 113 -23.40 -12.12 9.32
CA LYS A 113 -22.04 -12.48 9.74
C LYS A 113 -21.56 -13.81 9.18
N LYS A 114 -22.13 -14.26 8.06
CA LYS A 114 -21.64 -15.45 7.37
C LYS A 114 -20.45 -15.05 6.50
N TYR A 115 -19.37 -15.81 6.62
CA TYR A 115 -18.20 -15.64 5.77
C TYR A 115 -18.49 -16.00 4.32
N GLN A 116 -18.13 -15.09 3.41
CA GLN A 116 -18.07 -15.29 1.98
C GLN A 116 -16.60 -15.28 1.56
N PRO A 117 -16.04 -16.39 1.04
CA PRO A 117 -14.64 -16.45 0.67
C PRO A 117 -14.33 -15.63 -0.59
N TYR A 118 -13.17 -14.99 -0.57
CA TYR A 118 -12.52 -14.30 -1.68
C TYR A 118 -11.04 -14.70 -1.69
N PRO A 119 -10.69 -15.83 -2.34
CA PRO A 119 -9.33 -16.34 -2.33
C PRO A 119 -8.32 -15.26 -2.74
N LEU A 120 -7.29 -15.10 -1.92
CA LEU A 120 -6.15 -14.23 -2.16
C LEU A 120 -5.06 -15.06 -2.82
N GLN A 121 -4.97 -14.94 -4.14
CA GLN A 121 -3.97 -15.63 -4.95
C GLN A 121 -2.58 -15.07 -4.69
N GLN A 122 -2.49 -13.74 -4.53
CA GLN A 122 -1.26 -13.05 -4.20
C GLN A 122 -1.54 -11.64 -3.64
N ALA A 123 -0.80 -11.23 -2.61
CA ALA A 123 -0.57 -9.83 -2.26
C ALA A 123 0.92 -9.63 -1.90
N SER A 124 1.68 -9.09 -2.84
CA SER A 124 3.14 -8.95 -2.70
C SER A 124 3.54 -7.48 -2.62
N PHE A 125 4.34 -7.14 -1.60
CA PHE A 125 4.86 -5.79 -1.37
C PHE A 125 6.38 -5.79 -1.49
N ARG A 126 6.93 -4.91 -2.33
CA ARG A 126 8.35 -4.82 -2.69
C ARG A 126 8.86 -3.41 -2.54
N ASN A 127 9.94 -3.20 -1.79
CA ASN A 127 10.49 -1.85 -1.57
C ASN A 127 9.43 -0.86 -1.04
N CYS A 128 8.49 -1.32 -0.22
CA CYS A 128 7.35 -0.53 0.25
C CYS A 128 7.57 0.01 1.67
N ILE A 129 6.92 1.12 1.97
CA ILE A 129 6.74 1.60 3.34
C ILE A 129 5.26 1.44 3.72
N VAL A 130 4.98 0.76 4.83
CA VAL A 130 3.64 0.71 5.43
C VAL A 130 3.72 1.22 6.86
N TYR A 131 3.20 2.42 7.11
CA TYR A 131 3.44 3.13 8.36
C TYR A 131 2.28 4.04 8.76
N GLY A 132 2.33 4.62 9.95
CA GLY A 132 1.34 5.59 10.39
C GLY A 132 1.40 5.84 11.89
N SER A 133 0.35 6.48 12.40
CA SER A 133 0.27 6.90 13.80
C SER A 133 -0.11 5.79 14.77
N ARG A 134 -0.53 4.60 14.30
CA ARG A 134 -0.89 3.46 15.17
C ARG A 134 0.27 2.52 15.39
N GLU A 135 0.19 1.71 16.43
CA GLU A 135 1.21 0.69 16.71
C GLU A 135 1.16 -0.47 15.72
N ASN A 136 -0.04 -0.84 15.26
CA ASN A 136 -0.26 -1.82 14.20
C ASN A 136 -0.86 -1.13 12.97
N GLU A 137 -0.10 -1.09 11.87
CA GLU A 137 -0.53 -0.54 10.58
C GLU A 137 -0.76 -1.62 9.52
N LEU A 138 -0.72 -2.89 9.94
CA LEU A 138 -1.05 -4.08 9.17
C LEU A 138 -2.21 -4.82 9.83
N GLY A 139 -3.17 -5.29 9.04
CA GLY A 139 -4.25 -6.16 9.49
C GLY A 139 -4.49 -7.30 8.53
N PHE A 140 -4.72 -8.49 9.10
CA PHE A 140 -4.94 -9.71 8.33
C PHE A 140 -6.25 -10.36 8.74
N GLY A 141 -7.10 -10.66 7.76
CA GLY A 141 -8.33 -11.42 7.95
C GLY A 141 -8.32 -12.64 7.05
N LEU A 142 -7.82 -13.77 7.57
CA LEU A 142 -7.56 -14.96 6.77
C LEU A 142 -8.40 -16.14 7.24
N LEU A 143 -9.05 -16.80 6.28
CA LEU A 143 -9.64 -18.13 6.44
C LEU A 143 -8.67 -19.17 5.87
N GLU A 144 -8.23 -20.09 6.72
CA GLU A 144 -7.23 -21.11 6.42
C GLU A 144 -7.62 -22.02 5.24
N ASP A 145 -8.91 -22.31 5.07
CA ASP A 145 -9.42 -23.21 4.02
C ASP A 145 -9.38 -22.60 2.61
N TYR A 146 -8.99 -21.33 2.47
CA TYR A 146 -8.95 -20.61 1.19
C TYR A 146 -7.56 -20.00 0.96
N ALA A 147 -7.20 -19.80 -0.31
CA ALA A 147 -5.92 -19.20 -0.67
C ALA A 147 -5.71 -17.86 0.06
N HIS A 148 -4.51 -17.68 0.61
CA HIS A 148 -4.11 -16.52 1.41
C HIS A 148 -2.62 -16.21 1.23
N GLN A 149 -2.13 -16.20 -0.02
CA GLN A 149 -0.71 -15.95 -0.25
C GLN A 149 -0.43 -14.45 -0.23
N PHE A 150 0.44 -14.01 0.68
CA PHE A 150 0.91 -12.63 0.76
C PHE A 150 2.31 -12.58 1.34
N ASP A 151 3.08 -11.57 0.97
CA ASP A 151 4.46 -11.44 1.43
C ASP A 151 4.99 -10.01 1.31
N PHE A 152 5.95 -9.68 2.17
CA PHE A 152 6.65 -8.40 2.23
C PHE A 152 8.15 -8.64 2.05
N GLN A 153 8.76 -7.97 1.07
CA GLN A 153 10.19 -8.11 0.83
C GLN A 153 10.82 -6.73 0.68
N SER A 154 11.90 -6.49 1.43
CA SER A 154 12.58 -5.19 1.49
C SER A 154 11.56 -4.09 1.80
N CYS A 155 11.02 -4.07 3.00
CA CYS A 155 9.96 -3.11 3.38
C CYS A 155 10.27 -2.45 4.71
N LEU A 156 9.68 -1.28 4.96
CA LEU A 156 9.63 -0.66 6.28
C LEU A 156 8.19 -0.76 6.80
N LEU A 157 7.99 -1.50 7.89
CA LEU A 157 6.66 -1.83 8.41
C LEU A 157 6.49 -1.34 9.85
N ARG A 158 5.30 -0.82 10.16
CA ARG A 158 4.87 -0.53 11.53
C ARG A 158 3.90 -1.61 12.02
N ASN A 159 4.38 -2.44 12.94
CA ASN A 159 3.60 -3.49 13.58
C ASN A 159 4.27 -3.88 14.91
N VAL A 160 3.48 -4.06 15.97
CA VAL A 160 4.01 -4.40 17.31
C VAL A 160 4.77 -5.71 17.25
N GLU A 161 4.15 -6.74 16.68
CA GLU A 161 4.76 -8.06 16.49
C GLU A 161 5.29 -8.16 15.06
N PRO A 162 6.59 -8.46 14.87
CA PRO A 162 7.12 -8.77 13.54
C PRO A 162 6.38 -9.95 12.90
N LEU A 163 6.21 -9.90 11.58
CA LEU A 163 5.72 -11.05 10.82
C LEU A 163 6.78 -12.16 10.79
N SER A 164 6.33 -13.39 10.54
CA SER A 164 7.23 -14.54 10.39
C SER A 164 8.12 -14.40 9.15
N GLU A 165 9.30 -15.02 9.19
CA GLU A 165 10.33 -14.88 8.14
C GLU A 165 9.90 -15.46 6.77
N ASP A 166 8.93 -16.36 6.74
CA ASP A 166 8.34 -16.89 5.51
C ASP A 166 7.42 -15.88 4.81
N VAL A 167 6.87 -14.93 5.56
CA VAL A 167 6.00 -13.86 5.06
C VAL A 167 6.78 -12.56 4.84
N ALA A 168 7.76 -12.26 5.70
CA ALA A 168 8.50 -11.00 5.68
C ALA A 168 10.01 -11.22 5.61
N THR A 169 10.64 -10.75 4.53
CA THR A 169 12.10 -10.86 4.32
C THR A 169 12.74 -9.49 4.11
N LYS A 170 13.92 -9.27 4.71
CA LYS A 170 14.64 -7.98 4.68
C LYS A 170 13.75 -6.79 5.12
N VAL A 171 12.94 -6.97 6.17
CA VAL A 171 12.03 -5.93 6.65
C VAL A 171 12.63 -5.16 7.82
N LEU A 172 12.55 -3.83 7.75
CA LEU A 172 12.76 -2.93 8.88
C LEU A 172 11.45 -2.78 9.64
N TYR A 173 11.47 -2.95 10.97
CA TYR A 173 10.27 -2.83 11.79
C TYR A 173 10.37 -1.65 12.73
N ASN A 174 9.31 -0.84 12.76
CA ASN A 174 9.07 0.24 13.73
C ASN A 174 10.11 1.36 13.77
N GLU A 175 11.08 1.36 12.85
CA GLU A 175 11.97 2.49 12.60
C GLU A 175 11.18 3.69 12.06
N ASP A 176 11.54 4.92 12.45
CA ASP A 176 10.87 6.13 11.95
C ASP A 176 11.23 6.35 10.47
N PRO A 177 10.26 6.40 9.53
CA PRO A 177 10.55 6.69 8.14
C PRO A 177 11.14 8.08 7.91
N HIS A 178 11.07 8.99 8.90
CA HIS A 178 11.59 10.35 8.80
C HIS A 178 11.04 11.11 7.58
N PHE A 179 9.72 11.05 7.39
CA PHE A 179 9.05 11.83 6.36
C PHE A 179 9.17 13.33 6.63
N LYS A 180 9.45 14.14 5.60
CA LYS A 180 9.63 15.60 5.71
C LYS A 180 8.46 16.32 6.38
N ALA A 181 7.22 15.86 6.20
CA ALA A 181 6.07 16.36 6.95
C ALA A 181 4.97 15.31 7.11
N ILE A 182 4.63 14.95 8.35
CA ILE A 182 3.52 14.04 8.67
C ILE A 182 2.28 14.72 9.26
N ASN A 183 2.32 16.05 9.44
CA ASN A 183 1.20 16.96 9.74
C ASN A 183 1.75 18.34 10.15
N ARG A 184 2.14 19.17 9.17
CA ARG A 184 2.59 20.55 9.42
C ARG A 184 1.52 21.54 8.97
N ASN A 185 0.52 21.81 9.82
CA ASN A 185 -0.69 22.56 9.45
C ASN A 185 -1.46 21.90 8.29
N TYR A 186 -1.73 20.59 8.39
CA TYR A 186 -2.38 19.79 7.34
C TYR A 186 -1.57 19.64 6.04
N HIS A 187 -0.29 20.03 6.06
CA HIS A 187 0.67 19.70 5.02
C HIS A 187 1.30 18.34 5.30
N TYR A 188 1.34 17.50 4.27
CA TYR A 188 1.93 16.17 4.28
C TYR A 188 2.93 16.07 3.13
N ASP A 189 4.11 15.56 3.43
CA ASP A 189 5.22 15.34 2.51
C ASP A 189 5.91 14.05 2.90
N PHE A 190 5.73 13.02 2.06
CA PHE A 190 6.21 11.66 2.28
C PHE A 190 7.57 11.39 1.65
N HIS A 191 8.28 12.43 1.20
CA HIS A 191 9.70 12.31 0.92
C HIS A 191 10.47 12.03 2.21
N LEU A 192 11.52 11.22 2.09
CA LEU A 192 12.44 10.93 3.19
C LEU A 192 13.35 12.14 3.47
N ASP A 193 13.83 12.24 4.70
CA ASP A 193 14.99 13.06 5.02
C ASP A 193 16.28 12.22 5.06
N SER A 194 17.42 12.89 5.23
CA SER A 194 18.74 12.26 5.16
C SER A 194 19.05 11.27 6.28
N VAL A 195 18.28 11.26 7.37
CA VAL A 195 18.51 10.34 8.50
C VAL A 195 17.55 9.15 8.46
N SER A 196 16.68 9.09 7.45
CA SER A 196 15.74 8.00 7.30
C SER A 196 16.45 6.65 7.10
N PRO A 197 16.06 5.60 7.84
CA PRO A 197 16.55 4.25 7.64
C PRO A 197 15.96 3.59 6.38
N ALA A 198 14.98 4.23 5.73
CA ALA A 198 14.47 3.81 4.43
C ALA A 198 15.42 4.17 3.28
N VAL A 199 16.39 5.06 3.52
CA VAL A 199 17.39 5.45 2.52
C VAL A 199 18.35 4.28 2.26
N ASN A 200 18.55 3.95 0.98
CA ASN A 200 19.42 2.87 0.50
C ASN A 200 19.09 1.48 1.10
N ALA A 201 17.84 1.25 1.49
CA ALA A 201 17.39 0.02 2.14
C ALA A 201 16.55 -0.91 1.24
N GLY A 202 16.27 -0.49 0.00
CA GLY A 202 15.56 -1.28 -0.99
C GLY A 202 16.44 -2.30 -1.72
N ASP A 203 15.78 -3.21 -2.44
CA ASP A 203 16.45 -4.19 -3.30
C ASP A 203 16.39 -3.73 -4.76
N SER A 204 17.56 -3.51 -5.36
CA SER A 204 17.71 -3.02 -6.74
C SER A 204 17.03 -3.90 -7.78
N LEU A 205 16.84 -5.20 -7.50
CA LEU A 205 16.15 -6.11 -8.44
C LEU A 205 14.69 -5.69 -8.67
N PHE A 206 14.02 -5.16 -7.66
CA PHE A 206 12.64 -4.66 -7.79
C PHE A 206 12.56 -3.27 -8.42
N SER A 207 13.68 -2.54 -8.47
CA SER A 207 13.77 -1.23 -9.12
C SER A 207 14.16 -1.32 -10.60
N LEU A 208 14.62 -2.48 -11.10
CA LEU A 208 14.92 -2.64 -12.53
C LEU A 208 13.73 -2.33 -13.47
N PRO A 209 12.47 -2.74 -13.14
CA PRO A 209 11.30 -2.35 -13.93
C PRO A 209 10.85 -0.90 -13.68
N TYR A 210 11.29 -0.29 -12.57
CA TYR A 210 10.90 1.03 -12.09
C TYR A 210 12.14 1.89 -11.76
N PRO A 211 13.02 2.17 -12.74
CA PRO A 211 14.32 2.80 -12.47
C PRO A 211 14.19 4.27 -12.06
N LEU A 212 13.05 4.89 -12.32
CA LEU A 212 12.73 6.25 -11.89
C LEU A 212 11.68 6.20 -10.77
N ASP A 213 11.83 7.07 -9.77
CA ASP A 213 10.82 7.30 -8.73
C ASP A 213 9.65 8.17 -9.23
N ALA A 214 8.71 8.50 -8.33
CA ALA A 214 7.56 9.34 -8.65
C ALA A 214 7.93 10.80 -9.03
N ASP A 215 9.12 11.27 -8.65
CA ASP A 215 9.67 12.58 -8.97
C ASP A 215 10.62 12.55 -10.19
N ALA A 216 10.70 11.40 -10.87
CA ALA A 216 11.57 11.10 -12.00
C ALA A 216 13.08 11.09 -11.67
N ASN A 217 13.43 10.83 -10.42
CA ASN A 217 14.80 10.60 -10.00
C ASN A 217 15.23 9.14 -10.20
N ASP A 218 16.51 8.93 -10.52
CA ASP A 218 17.08 7.61 -10.79
C ASP A 218 17.41 6.86 -9.49
N ARG A 219 16.74 5.70 -9.29
CA ARG A 219 16.88 4.81 -8.12
C ARG A 219 18.09 3.87 -8.19
N LEU A 220 18.81 3.87 -9.31
CA LEU A 220 19.95 2.98 -9.56
C LEU A 220 21.27 3.74 -9.57
N LYS A 221 21.25 5.00 -9.15
CA LYS A 221 22.36 5.93 -9.29
C LYS A 221 23.31 5.93 -8.09
N ASP A 222 22.81 5.64 -6.89
CA ASP A 222 23.57 5.52 -5.65
C ASP A 222 23.70 4.05 -5.20
N ASP A 223 23.94 3.79 -3.92
CA ASP A 223 24.37 2.45 -3.46
C ASP A 223 23.24 1.41 -3.55
N ALA A 224 22.00 1.80 -3.26
CA ALA A 224 20.80 0.98 -3.36
C ALA A 224 19.55 1.87 -3.41
N PRO A 225 18.44 1.40 -4.00
CA PRO A 225 17.22 2.20 -4.07
C PRO A 225 16.62 2.46 -2.68
N ASP A 226 15.90 3.56 -2.53
CA ASP A 226 15.16 3.85 -1.30
C ASP A 226 13.86 3.04 -1.20
N LEU A 227 13.42 2.79 0.03
CA LEU A 227 12.08 2.26 0.29
C LEU A 227 11.03 3.34 0.05
N GLY A 228 9.89 2.94 -0.52
CA GLY A 228 8.75 3.82 -0.74
C GLY A 228 8.75 4.51 -2.11
N ALA A 229 7.86 5.49 -2.26
CA ALA A 229 7.51 6.10 -3.54
C ALA A 229 8.55 7.11 -4.10
N TYR A 230 9.46 7.61 -3.25
CA TYR A 230 10.41 8.65 -3.60
C TYR A 230 11.83 8.23 -3.24
N GLU A 231 12.79 8.73 -4.01
CA GLU A 231 14.22 8.60 -3.81
C GLU A 231 14.77 9.86 -3.11
N PHE A 232 15.78 9.67 -2.26
CA PHE A 232 16.53 10.69 -1.56
C PHE A 232 17.91 10.89 -2.21
N PHE A 233 18.43 12.12 -2.17
CA PHE A 233 19.79 12.48 -2.60
C PHE A 233 20.45 13.45 -1.64
#